data_AF-A0A8J3S087-F1
#
_entry.id   AF-A0A8J3S087-F1
#
_cell.length_a   1.000
_cell.length_b   1.000
_cell.length_c   1.000
_cell.angle_alpha   90.00
_cell.angle_beta   90.00
_cell.angle_gamma   90.00
#
_symmetry.space_group_name_H-M   'P 1'
#
loop_
_entity.id
_entity.type
_entity.pdbx_description
1 polymer ?
#
loop_
_entity_poly.entity_id
_entity_poly.type
_entity_poly.pdbx_seq_one_letter_code
_entity_poly.pdbx_strand_id
1 'polypeptide(L)'
;MNTRCAPSGWCASSIVSPGNRKRDYLVKPASYAAAGVPVFMRVELHGEGVMPLVEVFAGEEDRSVRVAAARAGELLSLREPYEIVFDPAVLTGPRRR
;
A
#
# COMPACT_ATOMS: atom_id res chain seq x y z
N MET A 1 6.36 -18.03 -20.33
CA MET A 1 5.31 -17.27 -19.62
C MET A 1 5.50 -17.58 -18.15
N ASN A 2 6.39 -16.84 -17.47
CA ASN A 2 6.86 -17.22 -16.15
C ASN A 2 5.86 -16.76 -15.09
N THR A 3 4.90 -17.63 -14.79
CA THR A 3 4.17 -17.64 -13.53
C THR A 3 5.19 -17.97 -12.44
N ARG A 4 5.81 -16.95 -11.82
CA ARG A 4 6.54 -17.17 -10.58
C ARG A 4 5.51 -17.42 -9.49
N CYS A 5 5.21 -18.69 -9.25
CA CYS A 5 4.54 -19.14 -8.03
C CYS A 5 5.42 -18.79 -6.82
N ALA A 6 4.94 -17.83 -6.01
CA ALA A 6 5.12 -17.60 -4.57
C ALA A 6 6.55 -17.62 -3.95
N PRO A 7 6.71 -16.86 -2.87
CA PRO A 7 6.55 -17.54 -1.59
C PRO A 7 5.39 -16.94 -0.81
N SER A 8 4.81 -17.73 0.09
CA SER A 8 4.18 -17.24 1.31
C SER A 8 4.96 -16.02 1.84
N GLY A 9 4.46 -14.83 1.54
CA GLY A 9 5.18 -13.58 1.68
C GLY A 9 4.53 -12.71 2.74
N TRP A 10 5.32 -11.88 3.39
CA TRP A 10 4.81 -10.89 4.32
C TRP A 10 4.62 -9.55 3.60
N CYS A 11 3.66 -8.76 4.06
CA CYS A 11 3.41 -7.41 3.54
C CYS A 11 3.72 -6.40 4.64
N ALA A 12 4.31 -5.26 4.27
CA ALA A 12 4.45 -4.13 5.16
C ALA A 12 3.36 -3.08 4.84
N SER A 13 2.72 -2.52 5.86
CA SER A 13 1.77 -1.43 5.70
C SER A 13 2.16 -0.21 6.51
N SER A 14 2.06 0.99 5.93
CA SER A 14 2.29 2.25 6.65
C SER A 14 1.11 3.19 6.47
N ILE A 15 0.58 3.67 7.60
CA ILE A 15 -0.36 4.80 7.62
C ILE A 15 0.47 6.08 7.62
N VAL A 16 0.21 6.95 6.65
CA VAL A 16 0.90 8.23 6.50
C VAL A 16 0.44 9.17 7.62
N SER A 17 1.40 9.67 8.40
CA SER A 17 1.13 10.70 9.40
C SER A 17 1.68 12.06 8.94
N PRO A 18 1.04 13.20 9.29
CA PRO A 18 1.50 14.52 8.87
C PRO A 18 2.95 14.81 9.24
N GLY A 19 3.40 14.37 10.43
CA GLY A 19 4.76 14.60 10.92
C GLY A 19 5.85 13.75 10.25
N ASN A 20 5.49 12.65 9.57
CA ASN A 20 6.46 11.73 8.96
C ASN A 20 6.22 11.50 7.45
N ARG A 21 5.35 12.31 6.84
CA ARG A 21 4.89 12.17 5.45
C ARG A 21 6.04 12.02 4.45
N LYS A 22 7.08 12.87 4.52
CA LYS A 22 8.23 12.80 3.59
C LYS A 22 8.92 11.44 3.64
N ARG A 23 9.10 10.86 4.83
CA ARG A 23 9.75 9.56 5.00
C ARG A 23 8.88 8.42 4.45
N ASP A 24 7.57 8.49 4.69
CA ASP A 24 6.61 7.51 4.16
C ASP A 24 6.52 7.55 2.62
N TYR A 25 6.80 8.71 2.03
CA TYR A 25 6.77 8.89 0.60
C TYR A 25 8.08 8.52 -0.10
N LEU A 26 9.21 8.96 0.44
CA LEU A 26 10.48 8.96 -0.28
C LEU A 26 11.45 7.89 0.20
N VAL A 27 11.39 7.51 1.47
CA VAL A 27 12.42 6.66 2.09
C VAL A 27 11.91 5.23 2.25
N LYS A 28 10.74 5.07 2.86
CA LYS A 28 10.18 3.75 3.21
C LYS A 28 10.04 2.79 2.02
N PRO A 29 9.55 3.20 0.83
CA PRO A 29 9.43 2.27 -0.29
C PRO A 29 10.76 1.65 -0.70
N ALA A 30 11.81 2.45 -0.83
CA ALA A 30 13.15 1.96 -1.18
C ALA A 30 13.74 1.11 -0.05
N SER A 31 13.61 1.54 1.21
CA SER A 31 14.09 0.76 2.36
C SER A 31 13.41 -0.60 2.49
N TYR A 32 12.12 -0.69 2.18
CA TYR A 32 11.40 -1.97 2.22
C TYR A 32 11.78 -2.88 1.05
N ALA A 33 11.94 -2.34 -0.16
CA ALA A 33 12.45 -3.12 -1.29
C ALA A 33 13.84 -3.71 -0.98
N ALA A 34 14.77 -2.88 -0.48
CA ALA A 34 16.11 -3.32 -0.07
C ALA A 34 16.10 -4.35 1.08
N ALA A 35 15.06 -4.34 1.92
CA ALA A 35 14.86 -5.33 2.99
C ALA A 35 14.18 -6.63 2.49
N GLY A 36 13.92 -6.76 1.18
CA GLY A 36 13.28 -7.92 0.58
C GLY A 36 11.78 -8.00 0.82
N VAL A 37 11.12 -6.87 1.12
CA VAL A 37 9.66 -6.85 1.28
C VAL A 37 9.00 -6.99 -0.09
N PRO A 38 8.20 -8.06 -0.34
CA PRO A 38 7.62 -8.28 -1.66
C PRO A 38 6.53 -7.27 -1.98
N VAL A 39 5.73 -6.87 -0.98
CA VAL A 39 4.65 -5.88 -1.15
C VAL A 39 4.64 -4.88 0.01
N PHE A 40 4.59 -3.60 -0.35
CA PHE A 40 4.43 -2.49 0.58
C PHE A 40 3.13 -1.73 0.27
N MET A 41 2.28 -1.54 1.28
CA MET A 41 1.05 -0.76 1.20
C MET A 41 1.21 0.58 1.94
N ARG A 42 0.96 1.68 1.25
CA ARG A 42 0.88 3.01 1.84
C ARG A 42 -0.57 3.45 1.93
N VAL A 43 -1.01 3.82 3.13
CA VAL A 43 -2.37 4.26 3.42
C VAL A 43 -2.35 5.73 3.83
N GLU A 44 -3.01 6.59 3.06
CA GLU A 44 -3.22 7.99 3.39
C GLU A 44 -4.68 8.21 3.78
N LEU A 45 -4.91 8.53 5.06
CA LEU A 45 -6.25 8.75 5.62
C LEU A 45 -6.71 10.21 5.50
N HIS A 46 -5.76 11.13 5.33
CA HIS A 46 -5.98 12.57 5.35
C HIS A 46 -5.13 13.25 4.28
N GLY A 47 -5.71 14.23 3.60
CA GLY A 47 -5.05 15.01 2.56
C GLY A 47 -6.08 15.64 1.64
N GLU A 48 -5.61 16.25 0.55
CA GLU A 48 -6.47 16.86 -0.45
C GLU A 48 -7.10 15.80 -1.38
N GLY A 49 -8.35 16.01 -1.77
CA GLY A 49 -9.10 15.13 -2.68
C GLY A 49 -9.85 13.98 -2.01
N VAL A 50 -10.14 12.93 -2.79
CA VAL A 50 -10.92 11.76 -2.32
C VAL A 50 -10.03 10.84 -1.48
N MET A 51 -10.42 10.66 -0.21
CA MET A 51 -9.69 9.90 0.81
C MET A 51 -10.63 8.89 1.51
N PRO A 52 -10.10 7.77 2.04
CA PRO A 52 -8.70 7.36 2.05
C PRO A 52 -8.12 7.00 0.68
N LEU A 53 -6.80 7.13 0.52
CA LEU A 53 -6.03 6.63 -0.62
C LEU A 53 -5.14 5.47 -0.14
N VAL A 54 -5.22 4.34 -0.82
CA VAL A 54 -4.31 3.21 -0.63
C VAL A 54 -3.49 3.03 -1.90
N GLU A 55 -2.18 2.98 -1.76
CA GLU A 55 -1.24 2.68 -2.84
C GLU A 55 -0.43 1.43 -2.50
N VAL A 56 -0.23 0.57 -3.48
CA VAL A 56 0.46 -0.71 -3.32
C VAL A 56 1.68 -0.71 -4.21
N PHE A 57 2.80 -1.10 -3.63
CA PHE A 57 4.10 -1.17 -4.27
C PHE A 57 4.62 -2.60 -4.22
N ALA A 58 5.10 -3.11 -5.35
CA ALA A 58 5.86 -4.36 -5.39
C ALA A 58 7.35 -4.04 -5.25
N GLY A 59 8.03 -4.78 -4.38
CA GLY A 59 9.48 -4.73 -4.25
C GLY A 59 10.14 -5.51 -5.39
N GLU A 60 10.97 -4.83 -6.16
CA GLU A 60 11.97 -5.41 -7.05
C GLU A 60 13.35 -5.11 -6.43
N GLU A 61 14.37 -5.95 -6.67
CA GLU A 61 15.70 -5.96 -6.01
C GLU A 61 16.10 -4.66 -5.29
N ASP A 62 16.18 -3.53 -6.01
CA ASP A 62 16.56 -2.22 -5.44
C ASP A 62 15.49 -1.11 -5.57
N ARG A 63 14.26 -1.44 -5.99
CA ARG A 63 13.22 -0.44 -6.24
C ARG A 63 11.81 -0.92 -5.89
N SER A 64 10.98 0.02 -5.45
CA SER A 64 9.54 -0.21 -5.32
C SER A 64 8.80 0.35 -6.52
N VAL A 65 8.00 -0.48 -7.19
CA VAL A 65 7.13 -0.05 -8.31
C VAL A 65 5.69 -0.05 -7.84
N ARG A 66 4.95 1.05 -8.08
CA ARG A 66 3.52 1.11 -7.76
C ARG A 66 2.74 0.20 -8.71
N VAL A 67 2.03 -0.78 -8.17
CA VAL A 67 1.28 -1.79 -8.94
C VAL A 67 -0.22 -1.64 -8.83
N ALA A 68 -0.71 -1.00 -7.77
CA ALA A 68 -2.13 -0.68 -7.61
C ALA A 68 -2.33 0.61 -6.80
N ALA A 69 -3.48 1.25 -7.01
CA ALA A 69 -3.96 2.33 -6.18
C ALA A 69 -5.49 2.33 -6.19
N ALA A 70 -6.10 2.67 -5.06
CA ALA A 70 -7.54 2.84 -4.93
C ALA A 70 -7.85 3.94 -3.91
N ARG A 71 -8.89 4.71 -4.18
CA ARG A 71 -9.47 5.72 -3.28
C ARG A 71 -10.80 5.24 -2.72
N ALA A 72 -11.33 5.96 -1.73
CA ALA A 72 -12.71 5.73 -1.27
C ALA A 72 -13.70 5.73 -2.45
N GLY A 73 -14.53 4.69 -2.53
CA GLY A 73 -15.45 4.44 -3.63
C GLY A 73 -14.89 3.55 -4.74
N GLU A 74 -13.60 3.19 -4.69
CA GLU A 74 -12.95 2.27 -5.63
C GLU A 74 -12.59 0.96 -4.95
N LEU A 75 -12.70 -0.17 -5.66
CA LEU A 75 -12.33 -1.47 -5.11
C LEU A 75 -10.84 -1.74 -5.33
N LEU A 76 -10.06 -1.83 -4.24
CA LEU A 76 -8.71 -2.38 -4.30
C LEU A 76 -8.80 -3.90 -4.37
N SER A 77 -8.12 -4.52 -5.34
CA SER A 77 -7.95 -5.97 -5.41
C SER A 77 -6.49 -6.33 -5.56
N LEU A 78 -5.98 -7.17 -4.64
CA LEU A 78 -4.68 -7.83 -4.75
C LEU A 78 -4.88 -9.33 -4.59
N ARG A 79 -4.09 -10.11 -5.32
CA ARG A 79 -4.05 -11.58 -5.20
C ARG A 79 -2.83 -12.08 -4.44
N GLU A 80 -1.81 -11.23 -4.30
CA GLU A 80 -0.54 -11.55 -3.66
C GLU A 80 -0.07 -10.38 -2.77
N PRO A 81 0.61 -10.66 -1.65
CA PRO A 81 0.89 -12.00 -1.09
C PRO A 81 -0.34 -12.64 -0.43
N TYR A 82 -1.41 -11.86 -0.21
CA TYR A 82 -2.70 -12.33 0.28
C TYR A 82 -3.79 -11.87 -0.67
N GLU A 83 -4.82 -12.67 -0.85
CA GLU A 83 -6.02 -12.23 -1.54
C GLU A 83 -6.78 -11.23 -0.66
N ILE A 84 -6.80 -9.97 -1.09
CA ILE A 84 -7.55 -8.90 -0.43
C ILE A 84 -8.38 -8.14 -1.45
N VAL A 85 -9.61 -7.84 -1.07
CA VAL A 85 -10.54 -7.05 -1.87
C VAL A 85 -11.32 -6.14 -0.94
N PHE A 86 -11.17 -4.82 -1.07
CA PHE A 86 -11.90 -3.86 -0.24
C PHE A 86 -11.96 -2.45 -0.86
N ASP A 87 -12.97 -1.68 -0.48
CA ASP A 87 -13.04 -0.24 -0.72
C ASP A 87 -12.31 0.51 0.41
N PRO A 88 -11.30 1.35 0.14
CA PRO A 88 -10.60 2.15 1.16
C PRO A 88 -11.49 2.97 2.09
N ALA A 89 -12.74 3.28 1.71
CA ALA A 89 -13.71 3.95 2.57
C ALA A 89 -13.92 3.24 3.92
N VAL A 90 -13.72 1.92 3.99
CA VAL A 90 -13.88 1.15 5.23
C VAL A 90 -12.83 1.48 6.30
N LEU A 91 -11.69 2.10 5.93
CA LEU A 91 -10.54 2.30 6.81
C LEU A 91 -10.73 3.41 7.86
N THR A 92 -11.70 4.31 7.67
CA THR A 92 -11.92 5.45 8.58
C THR A 92 -13.14 5.27 9.49
N GLY A 93 -13.88 4.16 9.34
CA GLY A 93 -15.11 3.91 10.08
C GLY A 93 -16.18 5.00 9.89
N PRO A 94 -17.31 4.92 10.60
CA PRO A 94 -18.23 6.05 10.67
C PRO A 94 -17.50 7.23 11.32
N ARG A 95 -17.62 8.44 10.74
CA ARG A 95 -17.15 9.66 11.41
C ARG A 95 -17.80 9.74 12.80
N ARG A 96 -17.01 9.57 13.87
CA ARG A 96 -17.46 9.88 15.23
C ARG A 96 -17.76 11.39 15.26
N ARG A 97 -19.03 11.74 15.44
CA ARG A 97 -19.49 13.11 15.67
C ARG A 97 -19.09 13.58 17.06
#